data_AF-A0A679HZI4-F1
#
_entry.id   AF-A0A679HZI4-F1
#
_cell.length_a   1.000
_cell.length_b   1.000
_cell.length_c   1.000
_cell.angle_alpha   90.00
_cell.angle_beta   90.00
_cell.angle_gamma   90.00
#
_symmetry.space_group_name_H-M   'P 1'
#
loop_
_entity.id
_entity.type
_entity.pdbx_description
1 polymer ?
#
loop_
_entity_poly.entity_id
_entity_poly.type
_entity_poly.pdbx_seq_one_letter_code
_entity_poly.pdbx_strand_id
1 'polypeptide(L)'
;MKKSSTGQLQYSPSDLMTYLASPFASWMDRYHLECPGSITPDELTEDDKLIARTGAEHERAVLGDMRTAGRAIVEVSTRNFAQAQAQTRSAVTAEAPVIYQAALCDGPFFGFADFLLLDERGLYQVWDTKLARSSKPYYAIQLCCYSDMLSSVSGRLPQTFGVILGSKERVMFRLESFIHYYRHAKKTFLDLQDRFTGNLRNRPLPFPRAEHGRWTSHADRFFRDRDHLVLVANITSSQIRKLAKAGIHTTARRRLRNEDSRARLDDARKIGRPSPPATADGRSQARRPASAAEP
;
A
#
# COMPACT_ATOMS: atom_id res chain seq x y z
N MET A 1 -10.14 1.88 4.56
CA MET A 1 -10.57 1.32 5.87
C MET A 1 -11.17 2.44 6.71
N LYS A 2 -12.03 2.13 7.67
CA LYS A 2 -12.66 3.13 8.56
C LYS A 2 -12.91 2.53 9.95
N LYS A 3 -13.26 3.37 10.93
CA LYS A 3 -13.86 2.93 12.20
C LYS A 3 -15.40 2.96 12.11
N SER A 4 -16.06 2.00 12.74
CA SER A 4 -17.50 2.03 13.00
C SER A 4 -17.83 3.04 14.10
N SER A 5 -19.12 3.29 14.34
CA SER A 5 -19.60 4.02 15.53
C SER A 5 -19.22 3.34 16.85
N THR A 6 -19.01 2.02 16.84
CA THR A 6 -18.51 1.23 17.99
C THR A 6 -16.99 1.21 18.10
N GLY A 7 -16.27 1.97 17.28
CA GLY A 7 -14.80 2.07 17.29
C GLY A 7 -14.05 0.89 16.64
N GLN A 8 -14.77 -0.15 16.21
CA GLN A 8 -14.19 -1.31 15.52
C GLN A 8 -13.74 -0.95 14.11
N LEU A 9 -12.65 -1.55 13.63
CA LEU A 9 -12.18 -1.36 12.27
C LEU A 9 -13.04 -2.13 11.26
N GLN A 10 -13.32 -1.46 10.15
CA GLN A 10 -14.01 -2.02 9.00
C GLN A 10 -13.17 -1.84 7.73
N TYR A 11 -13.08 -2.90 6.94
CA TYR A 11 -12.22 -2.99 5.76
C TYR A 11 -13.04 -3.14 4.49
N SER A 12 -12.64 -2.46 3.44
CA SER A 12 -13.15 -2.68 2.08
C SER A 12 -12.31 -3.74 1.35
N PRO A 13 -12.84 -4.40 0.31
CA PRO A 13 -12.02 -5.21 -0.58
C PRO A 13 -10.83 -4.45 -1.18
N SER A 14 -10.95 -3.13 -1.38
CA SER A 14 -9.84 -2.28 -1.81
C SER A 14 -8.71 -2.18 -0.77
N ASP A 15 -9.01 -2.26 0.54
CA ASP A 15 -7.98 -2.27 1.59
C ASP A 15 -7.13 -3.55 1.56
N LEU A 16 -7.76 -4.69 1.24
CA LEU A 16 -7.06 -5.95 0.98
C LEU A 16 -6.16 -5.84 -0.27
N MET A 17 -6.62 -5.13 -1.30
CA MET A 17 -5.79 -4.89 -2.49
C MET A 17 -4.61 -3.95 -2.20
N THR A 18 -4.81 -2.89 -1.41
CA THR A 18 -3.72 -2.02 -0.93
C THR A 18 -2.69 -2.83 -0.14
N TYR A 19 -3.11 -3.77 0.71
CA TYR A 19 -2.19 -4.67 1.42
C TYR A 19 -1.41 -5.58 0.49
N LEU A 20 -2.06 -6.20 -0.51
CA LEU A 20 -1.39 -7.08 -1.47
C LEU A 20 -0.38 -6.35 -2.36
N ALA A 21 -0.67 -5.11 -2.74
CA ALA A 21 0.29 -4.24 -3.43
C ALA A 21 1.42 -3.79 -2.47
N SER A 22 1.06 -3.35 -1.26
CA SER A 22 1.99 -2.80 -0.29
C SER A 22 1.49 -2.93 1.16
N PRO A 23 2.04 -3.89 1.93
CA PRO A 23 1.77 -3.99 3.37
C PRO A 23 2.20 -2.74 4.14
N PHE A 24 3.20 -2.01 3.64
CA PHE A 24 3.57 -0.68 4.11
C PHE A 24 2.42 0.32 3.93
N ALA A 25 1.85 0.46 2.73
CA ALA A 25 0.75 1.40 2.49
C ALA A 25 -0.48 1.06 3.35
N SER A 26 -0.85 -0.22 3.44
CA SER A 26 -1.98 -0.66 4.28
C SER A 26 -1.77 -0.39 5.77
N TRP A 27 -0.54 -0.55 6.28
CA TRP A 27 -0.19 -0.17 7.66
C TRP A 27 -0.25 1.36 7.85
N MET A 28 0.24 2.13 6.87
CA MET A 28 0.23 3.60 6.92
C MET A 28 -1.20 4.16 6.85
N ASP A 29 -2.10 3.53 6.11
CA ASP A 29 -3.53 3.89 6.07
C ASP A 29 -4.18 3.75 7.45
N ARG A 30 -3.89 2.66 8.18
CA ARG A 30 -4.34 2.52 9.57
C ARG A 30 -3.69 3.53 10.50
N TYR A 31 -2.39 3.75 10.38
CA TYR A 31 -1.69 4.72 11.21
C TYR A 31 -2.24 6.15 11.04
N HIS A 32 -2.53 6.56 9.81
CA HIS A 32 -3.18 7.84 9.55
C HIS A 32 -4.62 7.91 10.09
N LEU A 33 -5.39 6.80 10.05
CA LEU A 33 -6.73 6.71 10.62
C LEU A 33 -6.75 6.75 12.16
N GLU A 34 -5.73 6.19 12.82
CA GLU A 34 -5.66 6.12 14.29
C GLU A 34 -4.84 7.25 14.94
N CYS A 35 -3.94 7.89 14.17
CA CYS A 35 -3.11 9.00 14.61
C CYS A 35 -3.28 10.21 13.66
N PRO A 36 -4.49 10.81 13.58
CA PRO A 36 -4.77 11.92 12.67
C PRO A 36 -3.81 13.10 12.91
N GLY A 37 -3.38 13.75 11.83
CA GLY A 37 -2.41 14.85 11.87
C GLY A 37 -0.95 14.43 12.14
N SER A 38 -0.66 13.18 12.54
CA SER A 38 0.71 12.71 12.77
C SER A 38 1.50 12.49 11.47
N ILE A 39 0.78 12.20 10.37
CA ILE A 39 1.35 12.13 9.04
C ILE A 39 0.29 12.42 7.98
N THR A 40 0.68 13.15 6.93
CA THR A 40 -0.18 13.53 5.81
C THR A 40 0.10 12.62 4.62
N PRO A 41 -0.90 11.96 4.00
CA PRO A 41 -0.71 11.23 2.75
C PRO A 41 -0.42 12.18 1.60
N ASP A 42 0.08 11.62 0.49
CA ASP A 42 0.23 12.34 -0.77
C ASP A 42 -1.17 12.74 -1.30
N GLU A 43 -1.28 13.93 -1.90
CA GLU A 43 -2.52 14.40 -2.50
C GLU A 43 -2.88 13.59 -3.75
N LEU A 44 -4.19 13.42 -4.01
CA LEU A 44 -4.67 12.79 -5.24
C LEU A 44 -4.37 13.69 -6.44
N THR A 45 -3.74 13.12 -7.47
CA THR A 45 -3.46 13.82 -8.73
C THR A 45 -4.75 14.11 -9.51
N GLU A 46 -4.71 15.01 -10.49
CA GLU A 46 -5.84 15.20 -11.40
C GLU A 46 -6.12 13.94 -12.25
N ASP A 47 -5.08 13.15 -12.55
CA ASP A 47 -5.23 11.88 -13.25
C ASP A 47 -5.99 10.84 -12.39
N ASP A 48 -5.68 10.74 -11.09
CA ASP A 48 -6.43 9.88 -10.15
C ASP A 48 -7.92 10.28 -10.10
N LYS A 49 -8.20 11.58 -10.02
CA LYS A 49 -9.57 12.12 -10.01
C LYS A 49 -10.28 11.87 -11.35
N LEU A 50 -9.58 11.98 -12.47
CA LEU A 50 -10.12 11.68 -13.80
C LEU A 50 -10.47 10.19 -13.93
N ILE A 51 -9.55 9.29 -13.56
CA ILE A 51 -9.75 7.83 -13.57
C ILE A 51 -10.98 7.46 -12.72
N ALA A 52 -11.13 8.06 -11.53
CA ALA A 52 -12.29 7.82 -10.68
C ALA A 52 -13.62 8.29 -11.32
N ARG A 53 -13.65 9.48 -11.93
CA ARG A 53 -14.85 10.00 -12.64
C ARG A 53 -15.22 9.13 -13.82
N THR A 54 -14.25 8.80 -14.68
CA THR A 54 -14.49 7.97 -15.87
C THR A 54 -14.91 6.54 -15.48
N GLY A 55 -14.42 6.01 -14.35
CA GLY A 55 -14.89 4.74 -13.79
C GLY A 55 -16.39 4.78 -13.48
N ALA A 56 -16.84 5.80 -12.74
CA ALA A 56 -18.26 6.00 -12.43
C ALA A 56 -19.13 6.35 -13.65
N GLU A 57 -18.55 6.87 -14.73
CA GLU A 57 -19.23 7.03 -16.03
C GLU A 57 -19.43 5.68 -16.73
N HIS A 58 -18.40 4.85 -16.78
CA HIS A 58 -18.46 3.52 -17.37
C HIS A 58 -19.44 2.60 -16.64
N GLU A 59 -19.42 2.60 -15.30
CA GLU A 59 -20.36 1.85 -14.46
C GLU A 59 -21.83 2.22 -14.77
N ARG A 60 -22.13 3.53 -14.87
CA ARG A 60 -23.45 4.03 -15.25
C ARG A 60 -23.83 3.71 -16.70
N ALA A 61 -22.87 3.67 -17.62
CA ALA A 61 -23.11 3.26 -19.01
C ALA A 61 -23.50 1.78 -19.08
N VAL A 62 -22.81 0.91 -18.33
CA VAL A 62 -23.15 -0.52 -18.19
C VAL A 62 -24.55 -0.69 -17.59
N LEU A 63 -24.91 0.07 -16.56
CA LEU A 63 -26.27 0.09 -16.02
C LEU A 63 -27.32 0.51 -17.06
N GLY A 64 -27.02 1.52 -17.87
CA GLY A 64 -27.86 1.98 -18.99
C GLY A 64 -28.07 0.92 -20.06
N ASP A 65 -27.01 0.17 -20.43
CA ASP A 65 -27.11 -0.97 -21.34
C ASP A 65 -28.02 -2.07 -20.75
N MET A 66 -27.90 -2.38 -19.44
CA MET A 66 -28.76 -3.40 -18.80
C MET A 66 -30.24 -2.99 -18.73
N ARG A 67 -30.55 -1.69 -18.50
CA ARG A 67 -31.92 -1.17 -18.57
C ARG A 67 -32.48 -1.28 -19.99
N THR A 68 -31.70 -0.92 -21.00
CA THR A 68 -32.09 -1.02 -22.43
C THR A 68 -32.34 -2.46 -22.86
N ALA A 69 -31.63 -3.42 -22.27
CA ALA A 69 -31.85 -4.85 -22.48
C ALA A 69 -33.10 -5.42 -21.75
N GLY A 70 -33.96 -4.57 -21.16
CA GLY A 70 -35.22 -4.98 -20.55
C GLY A 70 -35.09 -5.75 -19.23
N ARG A 71 -33.91 -5.75 -18.59
CA ARG A 71 -33.73 -6.45 -17.32
C ARG A 71 -34.37 -5.67 -16.17
N ALA A 72 -35.13 -6.36 -15.33
CA ALA A 72 -35.56 -5.83 -14.05
C ALA A 72 -34.33 -5.61 -13.16
N ILE A 73 -34.14 -4.37 -12.71
CA ILE A 73 -32.97 -3.93 -11.93
C ILE A 73 -33.46 -3.29 -10.63
N VAL A 74 -32.88 -3.70 -9.50
CA VAL A 74 -33.04 -3.04 -8.21
C VAL A 74 -31.79 -2.20 -7.94
N GLU A 75 -31.97 -0.89 -7.77
CA GLU A 75 -30.89 0.05 -7.47
C GLU A 75 -30.84 0.34 -5.97
N VAL A 76 -29.73 0.01 -5.32
CA VAL A 76 -29.55 0.15 -3.88
C VAL A 76 -28.96 1.53 -3.54
N SER A 77 -29.53 2.20 -2.54
CA SER A 77 -29.09 3.54 -2.15
C SER A 77 -27.82 3.51 -1.30
N THR A 78 -26.70 4.01 -1.85
CA THR A 78 -25.39 4.01 -1.17
C THR A 78 -25.26 4.99 0.00
N ARG A 79 -26.28 5.85 0.24
CA ARG A 79 -26.24 6.93 1.25
C ARG A 79 -26.10 6.44 2.69
N ASN A 80 -26.68 5.29 3.02
CA ASN A 80 -26.62 4.71 4.36
C ASN A 80 -26.41 3.19 4.23
N PHE A 81 -25.27 2.70 4.72
CA PHE A 81 -24.88 1.30 4.53
C PHE A 81 -25.86 0.29 5.17
N ALA A 82 -26.46 0.60 6.33
CA ALA A 82 -27.40 -0.30 6.99
C ALA A 82 -28.73 -0.41 6.21
N GLN A 83 -29.23 0.71 5.69
CA GLN A 83 -30.40 0.72 4.79
C GLN A 83 -30.08 0.00 3.47
N ALA A 84 -28.90 0.24 2.90
CA ALA A 84 -28.44 -0.41 1.69
C ALA A 84 -28.33 -1.93 1.85
N GLN A 85 -27.83 -2.41 3.00
CA GLN A 85 -27.75 -3.84 3.33
C GLN A 85 -29.15 -4.46 3.43
N ALA A 86 -30.11 -3.77 4.06
CA ALA A 86 -31.50 -4.23 4.14
C ALA A 86 -32.16 -4.30 2.75
N GLN A 87 -31.95 -3.29 1.91
CA GLN A 87 -32.40 -3.27 0.51
C GLN A 87 -31.77 -4.42 -0.29
N THR A 88 -30.47 -4.65 -0.15
CA THR A 88 -29.74 -5.73 -0.82
C THR A 88 -30.27 -7.11 -0.41
N ARG A 89 -30.48 -7.34 0.90
CA ARG A 89 -31.08 -8.58 1.40
C ARG A 89 -32.49 -8.79 0.84
N SER A 90 -33.33 -7.75 0.86
CA SER A 90 -34.69 -7.80 0.31
C SER A 90 -34.69 -8.17 -1.18
N ALA A 91 -33.79 -7.55 -1.97
CA ALA A 91 -33.66 -7.82 -3.39
C ALA A 91 -33.13 -9.23 -3.70
N VAL A 92 -32.21 -9.75 -2.90
CA VAL A 92 -31.73 -11.15 -2.98
C VAL A 92 -32.85 -12.14 -2.63
N THR A 93 -33.64 -11.87 -1.58
CA THR A 93 -34.79 -12.71 -1.20
C THR A 93 -35.91 -12.67 -2.24
N ALA A 94 -36.08 -11.56 -2.96
CA ALA A 94 -37.02 -11.42 -4.06
C ALA A 94 -36.49 -11.94 -5.41
N GLU A 95 -35.31 -12.58 -5.44
CA GLU A 95 -34.66 -13.10 -6.64
C GLU A 95 -34.56 -12.06 -7.79
N ALA A 96 -34.30 -10.80 -7.44
CA ALA A 96 -34.12 -9.72 -8.40
C ALA A 96 -33.02 -10.07 -9.43
N PRO A 97 -33.31 -10.07 -10.76
CA PRO A 97 -32.34 -10.53 -11.78
C PRO A 97 -31.04 -9.73 -11.82
N VAL A 98 -31.11 -8.44 -11.48
CA VAL A 98 -29.98 -7.53 -11.35
C VAL A 98 -30.14 -6.67 -10.11
N ILE A 99 -29.10 -6.61 -9.27
CA ILE A 99 -29.02 -5.69 -8.13
C ILE A 99 -27.81 -4.80 -8.36
N TYR A 100 -28.01 -3.49 -8.47
CA TYR A 100 -26.97 -2.49 -8.69
C TYR A 100 -26.58 -1.81 -7.37
N GLN A 101 -25.28 -1.59 -7.16
CA GLN A 101 -24.69 -1.04 -5.93
C GLN A 101 -25.04 -1.86 -4.67
N ALA A 102 -24.95 -3.18 -4.77
CA ALA A 102 -25.31 -4.11 -3.70
C ALA A 102 -24.37 -3.99 -2.48
N ALA A 103 -24.93 -3.68 -1.32
CA ALA A 103 -24.20 -3.53 -0.07
C ALA A 103 -23.99 -4.89 0.61
N LEU A 104 -22.72 -5.31 0.67
CA LEU A 104 -22.30 -6.61 1.20
C LEU A 104 -21.37 -6.43 2.40
N CYS A 105 -21.48 -7.31 3.39
CA CYS A 105 -20.53 -7.39 4.50
C CYS A 105 -20.41 -8.81 5.07
N ASP A 106 -19.24 -9.11 5.61
CA ASP A 106 -18.93 -10.33 6.36
C ASP A 106 -17.83 -10.05 7.38
N GLY A 107 -18.11 -10.32 8.65
CA GLY A 107 -17.21 -9.98 9.76
C GLY A 107 -16.78 -8.49 9.71
N PRO A 108 -15.46 -8.19 9.66
CA PRO A 108 -14.96 -6.82 9.57
C PRO A 108 -14.96 -6.27 8.14
N PHE A 109 -15.32 -7.06 7.11
CA PHE A 109 -15.34 -6.60 5.73
C PHE A 109 -16.71 -6.04 5.34
N PHE A 110 -16.71 -4.95 4.56
CA PHE A 110 -17.90 -4.33 3.99
C PHE A 110 -17.59 -3.65 2.65
N GLY A 111 -18.58 -3.49 1.79
CA GLY A 111 -18.44 -2.71 0.57
C GLY A 111 -19.69 -2.70 -0.29
N PHE A 112 -19.61 -2.01 -1.43
CA PHE A 112 -20.63 -2.03 -2.47
C PHE A 112 -20.05 -2.74 -3.69
N ALA A 113 -20.72 -3.81 -4.14
CA ALA A 113 -20.43 -4.43 -5.42
C ALA A 113 -21.26 -3.73 -6.51
N ASP A 114 -20.62 -3.38 -7.64
CA ASP A 114 -21.28 -2.68 -8.75
C ASP A 114 -22.57 -3.40 -9.17
N PHE A 115 -22.49 -4.71 -9.43
CA PHE A 115 -23.63 -5.53 -9.82
C PHE A 115 -23.62 -6.90 -9.13
N LEU A 116 -24.80 -7.37 -8.72
CA LEU A 116 -25.10 -8.79 -8.55
C LEU A 116 -26.04 -9.22 -9.68
N LEU A 117 -25.68 -10.30 -10.37
CA LEU A 117 -26.51 -10.90 -11.41
C LEU A 117 -26.98 -12.28 -10.94
N LEU A 118 -28.28 -12.54 -11.04
CA LEU A 118 -28.84 -13.87 -10.82
C LEU A 118 -28.65 -14.70 -12.09
N ASP A 119 -28.12 -15.92 -11.97
CA ASP A 119 -28.02 -16.87 -13.07
C ASP A 119 -29.21 -17.83 -13.16
N GLU A 120 -29.26 -18.60 -14.25
CA GLU A 120 -30.32 -19.58 -14.55
C GLU A 120 -30.45 -20.71 -13.51
N ARG A 121 -29.50 -20.83 -12.57
CA ARG A 121 -29.48 -21.84 -11.50
C ARG A 121 -29.90 -21.26 -10.14
N GLY A 122 -30.38 -20.02 -10.11
CA GLY A 122 -30.72 -19.32 -8.87
C GLY A 122 -29.47 -19.02 -8.03
N LEU A 123 -28.32 -18.77 -8.65
CA LEU A 123 -27.10 -18.35 -7.97
C LEU A 123 -26.73 -16.91 -8.34
N TYR A 124 -26.52 -16.09 -7.31
CA TYR A 124 -25.99 -14.75 -7.50
C TYR A 124 -24.48 -14.79 -7.76
N GLN A 125 -24.06 -13.99 -8.74
CA GLN A 125 -22.67 -13.78 -9.11
C GLN A 125 -22.31 -12.30 -8.92
N VAL A 126 -21.11 -12.03 -8.43
CA VAL A 126 -20.60 -10.65 -8.34
C VAL A 126 -20.02 -10.23 -9.69
N TRP A 127 -20.41 -9.05 -10.16
CA TRP A 127 -19.92 -8.42 -11.38
C TRP A 127 -19.44 -7.00 -11.09
N ASP A 128 -18.22 -6.70 -11.54
CA ASP A 128 -17.52 -5.44 -11.31
C ASP A 128 -17.09 -4.81 -12.65
N THR A 129 -17.15 -3.48 -12.74
CA THR A 129 -16.86 -2.74 -13.98
C THR A 129 -15.45 -2.15 -13.93
N LYS A 130 -14.71 -2.26 -15.05
CA LYS A 130 -13.33 -1.78 -15.15
C LYS A 130 -13.06 -1.12 -16.48
N LEU A 131 -12.52 0.10 -16.42
CA LEU A 131 -11.99 0.84 -17.58
C LEU A 131 -10.89 0.10 -18.35
N ALA A 132 -10.21 -0.84 -17.68
CA ALA A 132 -9.17 -1.65 -18.30
C ALA A 132 -9.73 -2.44 -19.49
N ARG A 133 -8.96 -2.50 -20.58
CA ARG A 133 -9.27 -3.34 -21.76
C ARG A 133 -8.82 -4.79 -21.60
N SER A 134 -8.28 -5.16 -20.44
CA SER A 134 -7.86 -6.52 -20.11
C SER A 134 -8.05 -6.78 -18.62
N SER A 135 -8.39 -8.02 -18.26
CA SER A 135 -8.48 -8.45 -16.88
C SER A 135 -7.09 -8.59 -16.26
N LYS A 136 -6.85 -7.91 -15.13
CA LYS A 136 -5.65 -8.11 -14.31
C LYS A 136 -5.95 -9.14 -13.20
N PRO A 137 -5.02 -10.07 -12.88
CA PRO A 137 -5.23 -11.09 -11.83
C PRO A 137 -5.60 -10.53 -10.45
N TYR A 138 -5.26 -9.27 -10.15
CA TYR A 138 -5.59 -8.67 -8.86
C TYR A 138 -7.11 -8.40 -8.69
N TYR A 139 -7.85 -8.15 -9.78
CA TYR A 139 -9.31 -7.96 -9.72
C TYR A 139 -10.02 -9.21 -9.19
N ALA A 140 -9.49 -10.39 -9.51
CA ALA A 140 -10.03 -11.66 -9.05
C ALA A 140 -10.06 -11.77 -7.52
N ILE A 141 -9.07 -11.22 -6.80
CA ILE A 141 -9.00 -11.33 -5.33
C ILE A 141 -9.95 -10.34 -4.65
N GLN A 142 -10.14 -9.15 -5.24
CA GLN A 142 -11.16 -8.20 -4.82
C GLN A 142 -12.57 -8.81 -4.99
N LEU A 143 -12.82 -9.47 -6.13
CA LEU A 143 -14.08 -10.14 -6.43
C LEU A 143 -14.31 -11.42 -5.61
N CYS A 144 -13.25 -12.16 -5.25
CA CYS A 144 -13.34 -13.21 -4.23
C CYS A 144 -13.84 -12.64 -2.90
N CYS A 145 -13.35 -11.47 -2.50
CA CYS A 145 -13.79 -10.83 -1.26
C CYS A 145 -15.27 -10.43 -1.27
N TYR A 146 -15.75 -9.89 -2.40
CA TYR A 146 -17.19 -9.65 -2.56
C TYR A 146 -17.99 -10.96 -2.61
N SER A 147 -17.47 -12.02 -3.24
CA SER A 147 -18.14 -13.32 -3.34
C SER A 147 -18.26 -14.03 -1.98
N ASP A 148 -17.25 -13.87 -1.11
CA ASP A 148 -17.27 -14.33 0.28
C ASP A 148 -18.35 -13.58 1.07
N MET A 149 -18.39 -12.24 0.99
CA MET A 149 -19.43 -11.41 1.63
C MET A 149 -20.84 -11.66 1.09
N LEU A 150 -20.99 -12.00 -0.19
CA LEU A 150 -22.27 -12.35 -0.81
C LEU A 150 -22.84 -13.63 -0.21
N SER A 151 -21.99 -14.60 0.16
CA SER A 151 -22.46 -15.86 0.76
C SER A 151 -23.20 -15.65 2.10
N SER A 152 -22.82 -14.62 2.86
CA SER A 152 -23.50 -14.22 4.11
C SER A 152 -24.87 -13.55 3.90
N VAL A 153 -25.23 -13.22 2.64
CA VAL A 153 -26.54 -12.65 2.25
C VAL A 153 -27.39 -13.69 1.52
N SER A 154 -26.80 -14.43 0.56
CA SER A 154 -27.49 -15.43 -0.27
C SER A 154 -27.55 -16.84 0.33
N GLY A 155 -26.79 -17.10 1.41
CA GLY A 155 -26.65 -18.43 2.01
C GLY A 155 -25.85 -19.45 1.17
N ARG A 156 -25.36 -19.06 -0.01
CA ARG A 156 -24.66 -19.94 -0.96
C ARG A 156 -23.41 -19.23 -1.49
N LEU A 157 -22.26 -19.92 -1.48
CA LEU A 157 -21.05 -19.38 -2.09
C LEU A 157 -21.18 -19.39 -3.63
N PRO A 158 -20.91 -18.27 -4.32
CA PRO A 158 -20.94 -18.23 -5.79
C PRO A 158 -19.95 -19.22 -6.42
N GLN A 159 -20.31 -19.83 -7.54
CA GLN A 159 -19.39 -20.67 -8.33
C GLN A 159 -18.45 -19.82 -9.20
N THR A 160 -18.92 -18.64 -9.60
CA THR A 160 -18.25 -17.72 -10.53
C THR A 160 -18.44 -16.26 -10.10
N PHE A 161 -17.58 -15.40 -10.64
CA PHE A 161 -17.71 -13.95 -10.64
C PHE A 161 -17.27 -13.42 -12.00
N GLY A 162 -17.60 -12.16 -12.31
CA GLY A 162 -17.28 -11.55 -13.61
C GLY A 162 -16.72 -10.15 -13.53
N VAL A 163 -16.02 -9.76 -14.59
CA VAL A 163 -15.60 -8.38 -14.86
C VAL A 163 -16.22 -7.93 -16.18
N ILE A 164 -16.76 -6.71 -16.20
CA ILE A 164 -17.20 -6.02 -17.41
C ILE A 164 -16.10 -5.02 -17.76
N LEU A 165 -15.42 -5.24 -18.88
CA LEU A 165 -14.28 -4.45 -19.32
C LEU A 165 -14.73 -3.19 -20.08
N GLY A 166 -13.81 -2.23 -20.26
CA GLY A 166 -14.05 -1.01 -21.04
C GLY A 166 -14.45 -1.26 -22.50
N SER A 167 -14.18 -2.46 -23.03
CA SER A 167 -14.65 -2.96 -24.35
C SER A 167 -16.12 -3.43 -24.35
N LYS A 168 -16.82 -3.37 -23.22
CA LYS A 168 -18.09 -4.08 -22.91
C LYS A 168 -18.00 -5.61 -22.89
N GLU A 169 -16.79 -6.18 -23.05
CA GLU A 169 -16.55 -7.61 -22.93
C GLU A 169 -16.83 -8.09 -21.49
N ARG A 170 -17.50 -9.24 -21.38
CA ARG A 170 -17.82 -9.89 -20.11
C ARG A 170 -16.88 -11.08 -19.89
N VAL A 171 -15.93 -10.93 -18.98
CA VAL A 171 -14.98 -11.99 -18.64
C VAL A 171 -15.39 -12.65 -17.32
N MET A 172 -15.73 -13.94 -17.36
CA MET A 172 -16.16 -14.72 -16.20
C MET A 172 -15.04 -15.64 -15.70
N PHE A 173 -14.93 -15.78 -14.38
CA PHE A 173 -13.92 -16.59 -13.70
C PHE A 173 -14.57 -17.57 -12.72
N ARG A 174 -13.97 -18.76 -12.55
CA ARG A 174 -14.35 -19.73 -11.49
C ARG A 174 -13.77 -19.28 -10.16
N LEU A 175 -14.59 -19.24 -9.11
CA LEU A 175 -14.14 -18.83 -7.77
C LEU A 175 -13.09 -19.78 -7.19
N GLU A 176 -13.21 -21.09 -7.46
CA GLU A 176 -12.28 -22.12 -6.98
C GLU A 176 -10.81 -21.85 -7.36
N SER A 177 -10.57 -21.24 -8.52
CA SER A 177 -9.23 -20.95 -9.05
C SER A 177 -8.47 -19.91 -8.21
N PHE A 178 -9.17 -19.15 -7.37
CA PHE A 178 -8.63 -18.04 -6.59
C PHE A 178 -8.89 -18.16 -5.09
N ILE A 179 -9.91 -18.92 -4.66
CA ILE A 179 -10.40 -18.94 -3.27
C ILE A 179 -9.33 -19.28 -2.23
N HIS A 180 -8.38 -20.17 -2.55
CA HIS A 180 -7.31 -20.55 -1.62
C HIS A 180 -6.31 -19.41 -1.40
N TYR A 181 -5.90 -18.73 -2.47
CA TYR A 181 -5.01 -17.56 -2.37
C TYR A 181 -5.73 -16.39 -1.70
N TYR A 182 -7.00 -16.15 -2.04
CA TYR A 182 -7.84 -15.16 -1.37
C TYR A 182 -7.93 -15.41 0.14
N ARG A 183 -8.25 -16.63 0.58
CA ARG A 183 -8.34 -16.97 2.02
C ARG A 183 -7.01 -16.76 2.75
N HIS A 184 -5.89 -17.12 2.12
CA HIS A 184 -4.57 -16.83 2.66
C HIS A 184 -4.33 -15.32 2.78
N ALA A 185 -4.60 -14.55 1.72
CA ALA A 185 -4.45 -13.09 1.71
C ALA A 185 -5.34 -12.38 2.74
N LYS A 186 -6.64 -12.76 2.86
CA LYS A 186 -7.58 -12.25 3.89
C LYS A 186 -7.03 -12.54 5.29
N LYS A 187 -6.50 -13.74 5.53
CA LYS A 187 -5.85 -14.08 6.81
C LYS A 187 -4.62 -13.22 7.08
N THR A 188 -3.63 -13.18 6.18
CA THR A 188 -2.36 -12.47 6.46
C THR A 188 -2.53 -10.95 6.51
N PHE A 189 -3.57 -10.42 5.85
CA PHE A 189 -4.03 -9.04 6.01
C PHE A 189 -4.57 -8.81 7.43
N LEU A 190 -5.52 -9.63 7.90
CA LEU A 190 -6.04 -9.52 9.27
C LEU A 190 -4.93 -9.69 10.31
N ASP A 191 -4.02 -10.67 10.13
CA ASP A 191 -2.85 -10.86 11.00
C ASP A 191 -1.93 -9.61 11.01
N LEU A 192 -1.86 -8.80 9.95
CA LEU A 192 -1.13 -7.52 9.96
C LEU A 192 -1.87 -6.47 10.80
N GLN A 193 -3.19 -6.40 10.67
CA GLN A 193 -4.02 -5.47 11.43
C GLN A 193 -4.02 -5.83 12.92
N ASP A 194 -4.17 -7.10 13.29
CA ASP A 194 -4.23 -7.51 14.70
C ASP A 194 -2.90 -7.28 15.44
N ARG A 195 -1.77 -7.30 14.71
CA ARG A 195 -0.43 -6.95 15.21
C ARG A 195 -0.07 -5.46 15.09
N PHE A 196 -1.02 -4.60 14.75
CA PHE A 196 -0.78 -3.17 14.67
C PHE A 196 -0.51 -2.56 16.06
N THR A 197 0.63 -1.93 16.23
CA THR A 197 1.10 -1.39 17.52
C THR A 197 1.04 0.13 17.63
N GLY A 198 0.59 0.85 16.60
CA GLY A 198 0.67 2.31 16.52
C GLY A 198 2.09 2.89 16.46
N ASN A 199 3.13 2.10 16.73
CA ASN A 199 4.51 2.57 16.72
C ASN A 199 5.08 2.60 15.29
N LEU A 200 5.37 3.80 14.79
CA LEU A 200 5.92 4.04 13.44
C LEU A 200 7.27 3.32 13.18
N ARG A 201 7.99 2.88 14.23
CA ARG A 201 9.21 2.05 14.10
C ARG A 201 8.91 0.60 13.72
N ASN A 202 7.70 0.10 14.03
CA ASN A 202 7.27 -1.28 13.79
C ASN A 202 6.58 -1.47 12.42
N ARG A 203 6.47 -0.41 11.61
CA ARG A 203 5.83 -0.48 10.29
C ARG A 203 6.57 -1.44 9.34
N PRO A 204 5.86 -2.17 8.46
CA PRO A 204 6.48 -2.91 7.37
C PRO A 204 7.37 -1.99 6.52
N LEU A 205 8.48 -2.52 6.02
CA LEU A 205 9.34 -1.76 5.11
C LEU A 205 8.66 -1.68 3.73
N PRO A 206 8.71 -0.53 3.03
CA PRO A 206 8.23 -0.45 1.65
C PRO A 206 9.01 -1.41 0.76
N PHE A 207 8.28 -2.21 -0.04
CA PHE A 207 8.90 -3.10 -1.01
C PHE A 207 9.44 -2.32 -2.21
N PRO A 208 10.69 -2.58 -2.67
CA PRO A 208 11.25 -1.93 -3.86
C PRO A 208 10.32 -2.08 -5.09
N ARG A 209 9.93 -0.95 -5.68
CA ARG A 209 9.08 -0.86 -6.89
C ARG A 209 7.65 -1.40 -6.73
N ALA A 210 7.13 -1.49 -5.51
CA ALA A 210 5.71 -1.74 -5.31
C ALA A 210 4.89 -0.45 -5.50
N GLU A 211 3.61 -0.59 -5.85
CA GLU A 211 2.67 0.53 -5.86
C GLU A 211 2.32 0.88 -4.40
N HIS A 212 2.77 2.04 -3.93
CA HIS A 212 2.52 2.52 -2.57
C HIS A 212 1.32 3.47 -2.46
N GLY A 213 0.63 3.74 -3.57
CA GLY A 213 -0.51 4.66 -3.63
C GLY A 213 -0.17 6.04 -3.07
N ARG A 214 -1.04 6.57 -2.21
CA ARG A 214 -0.88 7.85 -1.50
C ARG A 214 0.27 7.88 -0.46
N TRP A 215 1.12 6.86 -0.40
CA TRP A 215 2.31 6.80 0.45
C TRP A 215 3.60 6.67 -0.35
N THR A 216 3.57 7.01 -1.64
CA THR A 216 4.71 6.91 -2.56
C THR A 216 5.83 7.86 -2.16
N SER A 217 5.55 9.13 -1.86
CA SER A 217 6.59 10.08 -1.44
C SER A 217 7.27 9.65 -0.13
N HIS A 218 6.53 8.93 0.72
CA HIS A 218 6.98 8.40 2.00
C HIS A 218 7.88 7.16 1.84
N ALA A 219 7.54 6.27 0.91
CA ALA A 219 8.40 5.15 0.53
C ALA A 219 9.69 5.65 -0.15
N ASP A 220 9.59 6.61 -1.07
CA ASP A 220 10.75 7.21 -1.74
C ASP A 220 11.68 7.91 -0.74
N ARG A 221 11.13 8.64 0.24
CA ARG A 221 11.90 9.24 1.32
C ARG A 221 12.62 8.16 2.14
N PHE A 222 11.92 7.09 2.53
CA PHE A 222 12.51 5.94 3.22
C PHE A 222 13.71 5.33 2.46
N PHE A 223 13.62 5.24 1.13
CA PHE A 223 14.70 4.73 0.29
C PHE A 223 15.86 5.73 0.16
N ARG A 224 15.57 7.02 -0.07
CA ARG A 224 16.57 8.11 -0.12
C ARG A 224 17.38 8.21 1.17
N ASP A 225 16.72 8.24 2.32
CA ASP A 225 17.35 8.37 3.65
C ASP A 225 18.29 7.20 3.97
N ARG A 226 18.06 6.04 3.35
CA ARG A 226 18.90 4.84 3.49
C ARG A 226 19.99 4.70 2.42
N ASP A 227 20.03 5.59 1.43
CA ASP A 227 20.83 5.42 0.20
C ASP A 227 20.54 4.08 -0.49
N HIS A 228 19.28 3.60 -0.44
CA HIS A 228 18.93 2.22 -0.76
C HIS A 228 19.14 1.88 -2.25
N LEU A 229 19.60 0.66 -2.53
CA LEU A 229 19.91 0.20 -3.88
C LEU A 229 18.82 0.39 -4.93
N VAL A 230 17.53 0.42 -4.55
CA VAL A 230 16.41 0.66 -5.49
C VAL A 230 16.52 1.97 -6.27
N LEU A 231 17.28 2.94 -5.76
CA LEU A 231 17.53 4.24 -6.40
C LEU A 231 18.49 4.14 -7.61
N VAL A 232 19.19 3.01 -7.80
CA VAL A 232 20.02 2.79 -8.99
C VAL A 232 19.11 2.59 -10.21
N ALA A 233 19.31 3.38 -11.25
CA ALA A 233 18.52 3.28 -12.49
C ALA A 233 18.51 1.83 -13.02
N ASN A 234 17.33 1.37 -13.45
CA ASN A 234 17.09 0.05 -14.04
C ASN A 234 17.39 -1.19 -13.16
N ILE A 235 17.82 -1.05 -11.90
CA ILE A 235 18.17 -2.18 -11.02
C ILE A 235 16.99 -3.12 -10.67
N THR A 236 17.02 -4.36 -11.13
CA THR A 236 15.97 -5.35 -10.83
C THR A 236 15.99 -5.78 -9.37
N SER A 237 14.84 -6.20 -8.82
CA SER A 237 14.75 -6.78 -7.47
C SER A 237 15.59 -8.06 -7.31
N SER A 238 15.93 -8.73 -8.41
CA SER A 238 16.91 -9.83 -8.43
C SER A 238 18.34 -9.32 -8.19
N GLN A 239 18.76 -8.24 -8.86
CA GLN A 239 20.04 -7.58 -8.62
C GLN A 239 20.13 -6.99 -7.20
N ILE A 240 19.08 -6.35 -6.69
CA ILE A 240 19.03 -5.87 -5.29
C ILE A 240 19.29 -7.03 -4.31
N ARG A 241 18.61 -8.18 -4.48
CA ARG A 241 18.83 -9.37 -3.65
C ARG A 241 20.24 -9.95 -3.78
N LYS A 242 20.82 -9.98 -4.99
CA LYS A 242 22.20 -10.45 -5.22
C LYS A 242 23.23 -9.53 -4.53
N LEU A 243 23.10 -8.22 -4.68
CA LEU A 243 23.98 -7.23 -4.05
C LEU A 243 23.84 -7.25 -2.53
N ALA A 244 22.62 -7.35 -2.00
CA ALA A 244 22.38 -7.47 -0.56
C ALA A 244 23.01 -8.75 0.03
N LYS A 245 22.98 -9.89 -0.70
CA LYS A 245 23.72 -11.10 -0.32
C LYS A 245 25.25 -10.92 -0.34
N ALA A 246 25.76 -9.99 -1.12
CA ALA A 246 27.17 -9.60 -1.16
C ALA A 246 27.52 -8.46 -0.18
N GLY A 247 26.63 -8.14 0.79
CA GLY A 247 26.85 -7.07 1.78
C GLY A 247 26.77 -5.64 1.22
N ILE A 248 26.30 -5.47 -0.03
CA ILE A 248 26.08 -4.17 -0.66
C ILE A 248 24.61 -3.82 -0.50
N HIS A 249 24.32 -2.82 0.33
CA HIS A 249 22.95 -2.38 0.62
C HIS A 249 22.64 -0.96 0.14
N THR A 250 23.65 -0.22 -0.35
CA THR A 250 23.52 1.19 -0.74
C THR A 250 24.10 1.51 -2.13
N THR A 251 23.73 2.66 -2.71
CA THR A 251 24.13 3.06 -4.09
C THR A 251 25.61 3.49 -4.25
N ALA A 252 26.47 3.16 -3.28
CA ALA A 252 27.83 3.69 -3.09
C ALA A 252 27.94 5.21 -2.79
N ARG A 253 26.91 6.03 -3.01
CA ARG A 253 26.91 7.46 -2.64
C ARG A 253 27.22 7.70 -1.15
N ARG A 254 26.77 6.80 -0.27
CA ARG A 254 27.09 6.79 1.17
C ARG A 254 28.42 6.11 1.51
N ARG A 255 28.97 5.22 0.67
CA ARG A 255 30.34 4.67 0.87
C ARG A 255 31.37 5.78 0.73
N LEU A 256 31.34 6.50 -0.38
CA LEU A 256 32.24 7.64 -0.64
C LEU A 256 32.16 8.69 0.48
N ARG A 257 30.96 9.06 0.94
CA ARG A 257 30.81 10.01 2.05
C ARG A 257 31.39 9.49 3.38
N ASN A 258 31.31 8.19 3.67
CA ASN A 258 31.93 7.59 4.85
C ASN A 258 33.46 7.47 4.72
N GLU A 259 33.97 7.22 3.52
CA GLU A 259 35.40 7.19 3.22
C GLU A 259 36.01 8.60 3.32
N ASP A 260 35.38 9.63 2.73
CA ASP A 260 35.75 11.05 2.92
C ASP A 260 35.68 11.48 4.39
N SER A 261 34.67 11.03 5.12
CA SER A 261 34.49 11.39 6.54
C SER A 261 35.53 10.70 7.42
N ARG A 262 35.97 9.47 7.07
CA ARG A 262 37.10 8.79 7.72
C ARG A 262 38.42 9.47 7.39
N ALA A 263 38.68 9.78 6.12
CA ALA A 263 39.88 10.50 5.70
C ALA A 263 40.02 11.84 6.44
N ARG A 264 38.94 12.63 6.57
CA ARG A 264 38.93 13.88 7.33
C ARG A 264 39.13 13.69 8.84
N LEU A 265 38.66 12.58 9.42
CA LEU A 265 38.88 12.25 10.83
C LEU A 265 40.31 11.75 11.10
N ASP A 266 40.91 11.03 10.14
CA ASP A 266 42.29 10.55 10.22
C ASP A 266 43.31 11.69 10.00
N ASP A 267 43.02 12.65 9.11
CA ASP A 267 43.80 13.89 8.98
C ASP A 267 43.67 14.77 10.24
N ALA A 268 42.47 14.91 10.80
CA ALA A 268 42.27 15.61 12.07
C ALA A 268 43.00 14.94 13.26
N ARG A 269 43.27 13.63 13.19
CA ARG A 269 44.10 12.90 14.18
C ARG A 269 45.61 13.03 13.96
N LYS A 270 46.07 13.49 12.79
CA LYS A 270 47.50 13.70 12.51
C LYS A 270 48.02 15.08 12.94
N ILE A 271 47.16 16.06 13.18
CA ILE A 271 47.53 17.40 13.64
C ILE A 271 47.41 17.46 15.17
N GLY A 272 48.31 16.77 15.89
CA GLY A 272 48.08 16.51 17.31
C GLY A 272 49.22 15.96 18.16
N ARG A 273 50.49 16.32 17.91
CA ARG A 273 51.57 16.26 18.92
C ARG A 273 52.78 17.10 18.50
N PRO A 274 53.39 17.89 19.41
CA PRO A 274 54.58 18.69 19.10
C PRO A 274 55.85 17.84 19.11
N SER A 275 56.81 18.19 18.26
CA SER A 275 58.18 17.64 18.32
C SER A 275 59.05 18.45 19.30
N PRO A 276 59.97 17.80 20.05
CA PRO A 276 60.88 18.47 20.98
C PRO A 276 62.04 19.18 20.26
N PRO A 277 62.76 20.11 20.93
CA PRO A 277 63.82 20.91 20.31
C PRO A 277 65.15 20.14 20.20
N ALA A 278 65.98 20.54 19.22
CA ALA A 278 67.37 20.10 19.09
C ALA A 278 68.31 21.30 18.89
N THR A 279 69.44 21.25 19.62
CA THR A 279 70.63 22.12 19.57
C THR A 279 71.49 21.83 18.32
N ALA A 280 72.51 22.58 17.87
CA ALA A 280 73.15 23.86 18.24
C ALA A 280 73.56 24.59 16.91
N ASP A 281 74.41 25.62 16.76
CA ASP A 281 75.29 26.48 17.59
C ASP A 281 75.50 27.82 16.81
N GLY A 282 76.23 28.81 17.36
CA GLY A 282 77.12 29.63 16.51
C GLY A 282 77.22 31.13 16.78
N ARG A 283 77.87 31.54 17.89
CA ARG A 283 78.55 32.86 18.13
C ARG A 283 77.65 34.13 18.07
N SER A 284 77.67 35.05 19.04
CA SER A 284 78.86 35.85 19.41
C SER A 284 78.59 36.83 20.58
N GLN A 285 79.60 37.04 21.44
CA GLN A 285 79.90 38.26 22.23
C GLN A 285 78.90 38.88 23.24
N ALA A 286 79.27 38.76 24.54
CA ALA A 286 79.81 39.85 25.38
C ALA A 286 79.15 40.14 26.76
N ARG A 287 80.04 40.29 27.77
CA ARG A 287 79.96 41.07 29.02
C ARG A 287 79.13 40.57 30.24
N ARG A 288 79.86 39.82 31.07
CA ARG A 288 80.11 39.97 32.54
C ARG A 288 78.97 39.83 33.58
N PRO A 289 79.29 39.35 34.82
CA PRO A 289 78.28 38.93 35.81
C PRO A 289 78.23 39.77 37.11
N ALA A 290 77.09 39.69 37.80
CA ALA A 290 76.83 39.90 39.24
C ALA A 290 75.31 39.64 39.45
N SER A 291 74.75 39.15 40.58
CA SER A 291 75.28 38.67 41.87
C SER A 291 74.12 38.04 42.66
N ALA A 292 74.34 36.93 43.40
CA ALA A 292 73.61 36.48 44.63
C ALA A 292 72.05 36.33 44.61
N ALA A 293 71.38 35.54 45.45
CA ALA A 293 71.72 34.36 46.26
C ALA A 293 70.39 33.65 46.66
N GLU A 294 70.49 32.48 47.30
CA GLU A 294 69.42 31.65 47.88
C GLU A 294 68.70 32.34 49.09
N PRO A 295 67.64 31.73 49.69
CA PRO A 295 66.81 30.60 49.26
C PRO A 295 65.31 30.94 49.06
#